data_AF-A0A7S1K8D9-F1
#
_entry.id   AF-A0A7S1K8D9-F1
#
_cell.length_a   1.000
_cell.length_b   1.000
_cell.length_c   1.000
_cell.angle_alpha   90.00
_cell.angle_beta   90.00
_cell.angle_gamma   90.00
#
_symmetry.space_group_name_H-M   'P 1'
#
loop_
_entity.id
_entity.type
_entity.pdbx_description
1 polymer ?
#
loop_
_entity_poly.entity_id
_entity_poly.type
_entity_poly.pdbx_seq_one_letter_code
_entity_poly.pdbx_strand_id
1 'polypeptide(L)'
;EAVAAECTISGLRVRSGDMPIDVKITRQDPSALEATAMMDYAMTHYTIEADAPAGCKISGLPGGPQQLDAGATAGPTVIKTGTSATATITVTRRDGKETALAALSVDGASLDPPYE
;
A
#
# COMPACT_ATOMS: atom_id res chain seq x y z
N GLU A 1 -32.45 -17.72 2.90
CA GLU A 1 -32.31 -16.55 2.01
C GLU A 1 -30.88 -16.46 1.49
N ALA A 2 -30.67 -16.14 0.20
CA ALA A 2 -29.35 -15.74 -0.26
C ALA A 2 -29.17 -14.28 0.16
N VAL A 3 -28.28 -14.04 1.14
CA VAL A 3 -27.82 -12.69 1.46
C VAL A 3 -27.33 -12.09 0.15
N ALA A 4 -27.98 -11.04 -0.35
CA ALA A 4 -27.45 -10.28 -1.48
C ALA A 4 -26.03 -9.90 -1.06
N ALA A 5 -25.03 -10.51 -1.69
CA ALA A 5 -23.64 -10.31 -1.30
C ALA A 5 -23.42 -8.80 -1.35
N GLU A 6 -23.29 -8.17 -0.18
CA GLU A 6 -23.00 -6.76 -0.09
C GLU A 6 -21.74 -6.60 -0.92
N CYS A 7 -21.85 -5.90 -2.05
CA CYS A 7 -20.69 -5.76 -2.92
C CYS A 7 -19.62 -5.14 -2.02
N THR A 8 -18.57 -5.89 -1.71
CA THR A 8 -17.49 -5.50 -0.81
C THR A 8 -16.21 -5.88 -1.49
N ILE A 9 -15.11 -5.17 -1.23
CA ILE A 9 -13.81 -5.59 -1.77
C ILE A 9 -13.43 -6.87 -1.03
N SER A 10 -13.45 -8.00 -1.73
CA SER A 10 -13.14 -9.31 -1.15
C SER A 10 -11.64 -9.55 -1.02
N GLY A 11 -10.84 -8.83 -1.81
CA GLY A 11 -9.39 -8.83 -1.67
C GLY A 11 -8.79 -7.55 -2.23
N LEU A 12 -7.88 -6.95 -1.48
CA LEU A 12 -7.06 -5.84 -1.93
C LEU A 12 -5.60 -6.22 -1.86
N ARG A 13 -4.88 -6.06 -2.96
CA ARG A 13 -3.47 -6.41 -3.07
C ARG A 13 -2.70 -5.26 -3.71
N VAL A 14 -1.54 -4.95 -3.14
CA VAL A 14 -0.58 -4.02 -3.71
C VAL A 14 0.71 -4.81 -3.94
N ARG A 15 1.32 -4.66 -5.11
CA ARG A 15 2.56 -5.37 -5.46
C ARG A 15 3.51 -4.49 -6.24
N SER A 16 4.81 -4.75 -6.13
CA SER A 16 5.86 -4.18 -6.97
C SER A 16 6.47 -5.28 -7.83
N GLY A 17 6.03 -5.39 -9.09
CA GLY A 17 6.36 -6.54 -9.94
C GLY A 17 5.80 -7.84 -9.32
N ASP A 18 6.70 -8.75 -8.94
CA ASP A 18 6.35 -10.02 -8.26
C ASP A 18 6.34 -9.90 -6.72
N MET A 19 6.85 -8.79 -6.16
CA MET A 19 6.95 -8.62 -4.71
C MET A 19 5.63 -8.11 -4.11
N PRO A 20 5.00 -8.84 -3.17
CA PRO A 20 3.84 -8.33 -2.46
C PRO A 20 4.22 -7.19 -1.52
N ILE A 21 3.37 -6.18 -1.43
CA ILE A 21 3.47 -5.08 -0.47
C ILE A 21 2.38 -5.29 0.57
N ASP A 22 2.75 -5.20 1.85
CA ASP A 22 1.79 -5.30 2.94
C ASP A 22 0.79 -4.14 2.89
N VAL A 23 -0.49 -4.47 3.02
CA VAL A 23 -1.58 -3.52 3.00
C VAL A 23 -2.26 -3.54 4.36
N LYS A 24 -2.19 -2.40 5.05
CA LYS A 24 -2.81 -2.21 6.35
C LYS A 24 -4.13 -1.47 6.18
N ILE A 25 -5.23 -2.13 6.50
CA ILE A 25 -6.56 -1.50 6.54
C ILE A 25 -6.61 -0.57 7.75
N THR A 26 -6.83 0.72 7.51
CA THR A 26 -6.97 1.73 8.56
C THR A 26 -8.44 1.99 8.90
N ARG A 27 -9.34 1.78 7.93
CA ARG A 27 -10.78 1.95 8.12
C ARG A 27 -11.57 1.03 7.19
N GLN A 28 -12.63 0.42 7.70
CA GLN A 28 -13.54 -0.42 6.92
C GLN A 28 -14.98 -0.16 7.35
N ASP A 29 -15.73 0.51 6.48
CA ASP A 29 -17.15 0.81 6.60
C ASP A 29 -17.90 0.32 5.35
N PRO A 30 -19.23 0.09 5.42
CA PRO A 30 -20.02 -0.32 4.25
C PRO A 30 -19.96 0.68 3.08
N SER A 31 -19.62 1.94 3.35
CA SER A 31 -19.54 3.03 2.36
C SER A 31 -18.11 3.51 2.08
N ALA A 32 -17.10 3.07 2.83
CA ALA A 32 -15.73 3.53 2.64
C ALA A 32 -14.70 2.51 3.14
N LEU A 33 -13.65 2.29 2.37
CA LEU A 33 -12.48 1.52 2.78
C LEU A 33 -11.25 2.42 2.71
N GLU A 34 -10.47 2.51 3.78
CA GLU A 34 -9.19 3.22 3.77
C GLU A 34 -8.09 2.23 4.13
N ALA A 35 -7.04 2.20 3.31
CA ALA A 35 -5.89 1.32 3.51
C ALA A 35 -4.59 2.06 3.22
N THR A 36 -3.52 1.63 3.86
CA THR A 36 -2.17 2.14 3.64
C THR A 36 -1.24 1.00 3.23
N ALA A 37 -0.30 1.29 2.33
CA ALA A 37 0.71 0.35 1.88
C ALA A 37 2.08 1.03 1.92
N MET A 38 3.08 0.35 2.49
CA MET A 38 4.45 0.88 2.56
C MET A 38 5.36 0.10 1.63
N MET A 39 5.87 0.79 0.61
CA MET A 39 6.88 0.28 -0.30
C MET A 39 8.27 0.48 0.29
N ASP A 40 9.14 -0.51 0.08
CA ASP A 40 10.56 -0.34 0.34
C ASP A 40 11.19 0.70 -0.61
N TYR A 41 12.31 1.31 -0.19
CA TYR A 41 13.00 2.30 -1.01
C TYR A 41 13.50 1.72 -2.35
N ALA A 42 13.80 0.41 -2.42
CA ALA A 42 14.23 -0.24 -3.65
C ALA A 42 13.09 -0.44 -4.66
N MET A 43 11.83 -0.40 -4.21
CA MET A 43 10.66 -0.57 -5.07
C MET A 43 10.31 0.75 -5.77
N THR A 44 10.38 0.79 -7.10
CA THR A 44 10.13 2.02 -7.88
C THR A 44 8.72 2.14 -8.45
N HIS A 45 8.01 1.01 -8.53
CA HIS A 45 6.67 0.93 -9.12
C HIS A 45 5.73 0.10 -8.25
N TYR A 46 4.44 0.40 -8.26
CA TYR A 46 3.41 -0.44 -7.63
C TYR A 46 2.24 -0.67 -8.56
N THR A 47 1.53 -1.77 -8.37
CA THR A 47 0.26 -2.08 -9.02
C THR A 47 -0.76 -2.40 -7.94
N ILE A 48 -1.99 -1.94 -8.14
CA ILE A 48 -3.11 -2.20 -7.25
C ILE A 48 -4.05 -3.14 -7.96
N GLU A 49 -4.42 -4.21 -7.27
CA GLU A 49 -5.45 -5.13 -7.71
C GLU A 49 -6.50 -5.25 -6.61
N ALA A 50 -7.74 -5.17 -7.04
CA ALA A 50 -8.88 -5.40 -6.16
C ALA A 50 -9.75 -6.49 -6.78
N ASP A 51 -10.29 -7.34 -5.93
CA ASP A 51 -11.23 -8.40 -6.26
C ASP A 51 -12.59 -8.10 -5.64
N ALA A 52 -13.65 -8.37 -6.40
CA ALA A 52 -15.02 -8.17 -5.97
C ALA A 52 -15.84 -9.44 -6.24
N PRO A 53 -16.86 -9.70 -5.41
CA PRO A 53 -17.71 -10.86 -5.57
C PRO A 53 -18.48 -10.81 -6.90
N ALA A 54 -18.90 -11.99 -7.37
CA ALA A 54 -19.57 -12.15 -8.66
C ALA A 54 -20.80 -11.22 -8.79
N GLY A 55 -20.83 -10.43 -9.87
CA GLY A 55 -21.89 -9.45 -10.14
C GLY A 55 -21.55 -8.01 -9.75
N CYS A 56 -20.43 -7.77 -9.07
CA CYS A 56 -19.96 -6.42 -8.73
C CYS A 56 -18.87 -5.94 -9.71
N LYS A 57 -18.81 -4.63 -9.98
CA LYS A 57 -17.75 -4.03 -10.81
C LYS A 57 -16.82 -3.17 -9.96
N ILE A 58 -15.52 -3.26 -10.25
CA ILE A 58 -14.50 -2.35 -9.71
C ILE A 58 -14.08 -1.41 -10.84
N SER A 59 -13.95 -0.13 -10.51
CA SER A 59 -13.45 0.91 -11.39
C SER A 59 -12.44 1.79 -10.65
N GLY A 60 -11.74 2.68 -11.35
CA GLY A 60 -10.75 3.58 -10.74
C GLY A 60 -9.45 2.90 -10.30
N LEU A 61 -9.22 1.63 -10.68
CA LEU A 61 -7.88 1.04 -10.55
C LEU A 61 -6.94 1.71 -11.56
N PRO A 62 -5.68 2.00 -11.18
CA PRO A 62 -4.68 2.44 -12.13
C PRO A 62 -4.48 1.34 -13.19
N GLY A 63 -4.58 1.69 -14.47
CA GLY A 63 -4.56 0.74 -15.60
C GLY A 63 -3.19 0.08 -15.87
N GLY A 64 -2.30 0.03 -14.88
CA GLY A 64 -0.95 -0.47 -14.99
C GLY A 64 -0.05 -0.03 -13.82
N PRO A 65 1.23 -0.43 -13.84
CA PRO A 65 2.19 -0.06 -12.81
C PRO A 65 2.34 1.46 -12.71
N GLN A 66 2.22 1.98 -11.49
CA GLN A 66 2.41 3.38 -11.16
C GLN A 66 3.82 3.55 -10.61
N GLN A 67 4.56 4.52 -11.14
CA GLN A 67 5.86 4.90 -10.58
C GLN A 67 5.65 5.77 -9.34
N LEU A 68 6.48 5.57 -8.31
CA LEU A 68 6.49 6.40 -7.12
C LEU A 68 7.93 6.77 -6.76
N ASP A 69 8.23 8.06 -6.65
CA ASP A 69 9.56 8.55 -6.26
C ASP A 69 9.88 8.20 -4.79
N ALA A 70 11.17 8.11 -4.47
CA ALA A 70 11.60 7.83 -3.09
C ALA A 70 11.09 8.95 -2.15
N GLY A 71 10.54 8.56 -1.00
CA GLY A 71 9.92 9.48 -0.05
C GLY A 71 8.54 10.03 -0.48
N ALA A 72 8.05 9.69 -1.67
CA ALA A 72 6.77 10.16 -2.16
C ALA A 72 5.61 9.31 -1.64
N THR A 73 4.43 9.92 -1.59
CA THR A 73 3.16 9.27 -1.26
C THR A 73 2.15 9.50 -2.38
N ALA A 74 1.49 8.43 -2.81
CA ALA A 74 0.38 8.46 -3.75
C ALA A 74 -0.89 7.95 -3.06
N GLY A 75 -2.03 8.58 -3.32
CA GLY A 75 -3.34 8.18 -2.81
C GLY A 75 -4.32 7.80 -3.91
N PRO A 76 -4.10 6.71 -4.68
CA PRO A 76 -5.07 6.27 -5.67
C PRO A 76 -6.42 5.90 -5.03
N THR A 77 -7.48 6.50 -5.56
CA THR A 77 -8.87 6.20 -5.17
C THR A 77 -9.44 5.12 -6.08
N VAL A 78 -9.73 3.96 -5.51
CA VAL A 78 -10.44 2.85 -6.18
C VAL A 78 -11.95 3.04 -5.97
N ILE A 79 -12.69 3.16 -7.07
CA ILE A 79 -14.12 3.46 -7.05
C ILE A 79 -14.90 2.20 -7.39
N LYS A 80 -15.69 1.71 -6.45
CA LYS A 80 -16.57 0.58 -6.69
C LYS A 80 -17.80 1.01 -7.50
N THR A 81 -18.16 0.24 -8.52
CA THR A 81 -19.34 0.49 -9.36
C THR A 81 -20.45 -0.51 -8.98
N GLY A 82 -21.48 -0.05 -8.26
CA GLY A 82 -22.62 -0.87 -7.79
C GLY A 82 -23.12 -0.54 -6.38
N THR A 83 -22.29 0.16 -5.61
CA THR A 83 -22.63 0.85 -4.36
C THR A 83 -21.68 2.03 -4.34
N SER A 84 -22.10 3.23 -3.97
CA SER A 84 -21.28 4.46 -3.97
C SER A 84 -20.09 4.43 -2.99
N ALA A 85 -19.61 3.25 -2.63
CA ALA A 85 -18.53 3.02 -1.70
C ALA A 85 -17.19 3.30 -2.38
N THR A 86 -16.40 4.18 -1.77
CA THR A 86 -15.07 4.56 -2.23
C THR A 86 -14.02 3.84 -1.41
N ALA A 87 -13.03 3.24 -2.07
CA ALA A 87 -11.85 2.71 -1.41
C ALA A 87 -10.66 3.61 -1.70
N THR A 88 -10.02 4.13 -0.68
CA THR A 88 -8.83 4.97 -0.80
C THR A 88 -7.62 4.18 -0.32
N ILE A 89 -6.58 4.13 -1.15
CA ILE A 89 -5.35 3.41 -0.81
C ILE A 89 -4.21 4.40 -0.86
N THR A 90 -3.53 4.56 0.26
CA THR A 90 -2.36 5.43 0.36
C THR A 90 -1.10 4.58 0.28
N VAL A 91 -0.37 4.71 -0.82
CA VAL A 91 0.90 4.03 -1.04
C VAL A 91 2.04 5.01 -0.79
N THR A 92 2.92 4.69 0.16
CA THR A 92 4.09 5.51 0.47
C THR A 92 5.37 4.72 0.18
N ARG A 93 6.31 5.33 -0.53
CA ARG A 93 7.65 4.77 -0.73
C ARG A 93 8.62 5.39 0.25
N ARG A 94 9.37 4.54 0.97
CA ARG A 94 10.43 5.01 1.89
C ARG A 94 11.51 5.79 1.14
N ASP A 95 12.10 6.79 1.79
CA ASP A 95 13.14 7.66 1.22
C ASP A 95 14.52 6.97 1.18
N GLY A 96 14.69 5.86 1.92
CA GLY A 96 15.96 5.13 2.02
C GLY A 96 17.02 5.81 2.90
N LYS A 97 16.85 7.10 3.21
CA LYS A 97 17.69 7.87 4.15
C LYS A 97 17.46 7.53 5.62
N GLU A 98 16.45 6.72 5.92
CA GLU A 98 16.14 6.25 7.29
C GLU A 98 17.19 5.25 7.82
N THR A 99 18.10 4.78 6.95
CA THR A 99 19.27 3.97 7.33
C THR A 99 20.44 4.83 7.83
N ALA A 100 20.19 5.97 8.44
CA ALA A 100 21.16 6.59 9.33
C ALA A 100 21.17 5.75 10.61
N LEU A 101 22.14 4.84 10.74
CA LEU A 101 22.50 4.24 12.02
C LEU A 101 22.77 5.40 12.99
N ALA A 102 21.76 5.81 13.77
CA ALA A 102 21.98 6.64 14.93
C ALA A 102 22.96 5.85 15.81
N ALA A 103 24.19 6.37 15.94
CA ALA A 103 25.34 5.73 16.55
C ALA A 103 24.97 4.70 17.63
N LEU A 104 25.37 3.45 17.42
CA LEU A 104 25.31 2.44 18.48
C LEU A 104 26.40 2.80 19.51
N SER A 105 26.09 3.65 20.48
CA SER A 105 26.94 3.85 21.65
C SER A 105 26.82 2.62 22.54
N VAL A 106 27.77 1.70 22.43
CA VAL A 106 28.00 0.67 23.44
C VAL A 106 28.94 1.28 24.49
N ASP A 107 28.47 1.40 25.73
CA ASP A 107 29.30 1.88 26.84
C ASP A 107 30.55 0.97 26.97
N GLY A 108 31.72 1.52 26.60
CA GLY A 108 33.02 0.84 26.72
C GLY A 108 33.58 0.16 25.46
N ALA A 109 32.99 0.28 24.27
CA ALA A 109 33.57 -0.29 23.05
C ALA A 109 33.66 0.74 21.90
N SER A 110 34.88 0.98 21.42
CA SER A 110 35.15 1.74 20.19
C SER A 110 35.09 0.81 18.98
N LEU A 111 34.40 1.23 17.92
CA LEU A 111 34.44 0.56 16.62
C LEU A 111 35.71 0.98 15.85
N ASP A 112 36.50 0.00 15.43
CA ASP A 112 37.68 0.17 14.59
C ASP A 112 37.52 -0.67 13.30
N PRO A 113 37.65 -0.08 12.09
CA PRO A 113 37.92 1.34 11.83
C PRO A 113 36.69 2.23 12.05
N PRO A 114 36.88 3.54 12.27
CA PRO A 114 35.77 4.48 12.28
C PRO A 114 35.10 4.51 10.89
N TYR A 115 33.77 4.66 10.87
CA TYR A 115 33.07 5.03 9.64
C TYR A 115 33.51 6.44 9.23
N GLU A 116 34.08 6.60 8.04
CA GLU A 116 34.30 7.91 7.38
C GLU A 116 33.00 8.44 6.75
#